data_AF-A0A0B1SQL7-F1
#
_entry.id   AF-A0A0B1SQL7-F1
#
_cell.length_a   1.000
_cell.length_b   1.000
_cell.length_c   1.000
_cell.angle_alpha   90.00
_cell.angle_beta   90.00
_cell.angle_gamma   90.00
#
_symmetry.space_group_name_H-M   'P 1'
#
loop_
_entity.id
_entity.type
_entity.pdbx_description
1 polymer ?
#
loop_
_entity_poly.entity_id
_entity_poly.type
_entity_poly.pdbx_seq_one_letter_code
_entity_poly.pdbx_strand_id
1 'polypeptide(L)'
;MLLPEKIRSFQHELRNKLRNGEIDAAMIRAELVMEPFIVLAAANRAVHQAAHNRLSCRSLAAELVYSLSPSRNISDSLVTFGIADTSKNILVCIFDDKDGSKMKKLAKEIDGRPEALEKITGIMDLRLIQKVRSLLSPGESHGCAINFNSLFVALFCFSTIMTF
;
A
#
# COMPACT_ATOMS: atom_id res chain seq x y z
N MET A 1 10.12 -0.09 5.96
CA MET A 1 9.95 -1.30 5.09
C MET A 1 10.39 -2.51 5.90
N LEU A 2 9.84 -3.72 5.71
CA LEU A 2 10.28 -4.94 6.42
C LEU A 2 10.69 -6.03 5.39
N LEU A 3 11.89 -6.59 5.52
CA LEU A 3 12.49 -7.65 4.68
C LEU A 3 12.38 -9.01 5.38
N PRO A 4 11.53 -9.96 4.95
CA PRO A 4 11.43 -11.26 5.59
C PRO A 4 12.66 -12.17 5.40
N GLU A 5 13.05 -12.91 6.44
CA GLU A 5 14.10 -13.95 6.37
C GLU A 5 13.54 -15.38 6.12
N LYS A 6 12.24 -15.63 6.37
CA LYS A 6 11.57 -16.92 6.07
C LYS A 6 10.19 -16.72 5.45
N ILE A 7 9.97 -17.31 4.25
CA ILE A 7 9.09 -16.75 3.21
C ILE A 7 7.87 -17.64 2.87
N ARG A 8 7.43 -18.63 3.67
CA ARG A 8 6.25 -19.46 3.24
C ARG A 8 5.07 -19.58 4.20
N SER A 9 5.29 -19.83 5.49
CA SER A 9 4.18 -19.95 6.45
C SER A 9 3.63 -18.58 6.89
N PHE A 10 4.47 -17.56 6.80
CA PHE A 10 4.24 -16.27 7.44
C PHE A 10 3.25 -15.36 6.67
N GLN A 11 3.36 -15.28 5.35
CA GLN A 11 2.49 -14.42 4.53
C GLN A 11 1.03 -14.88 4.56
N HIS A 12 0.82 -16.20 4.62
CA HIS A 12 -0.52 -16.77 4.71
C HIS A 12 -1.22 -16.35 6.02
N GLU A 13 -0.51 -16.42 7.14
CA GLU A 13 -1.02 -16.00 8.45
C GLU A 13 -1.35 -14.50 8.46
N LEU A 14 -0.42 -13.65 8.01
CA LEU A 14 -0.64 -12.21 7.90
C LEU A 14 -1.84 -11.86 7.02
N ARG A 15 -1.97 -12.52 5.87
CA ARG A 15 -3.09 -12.29 4.96
C ARG A 15 -4.42 -12.66 5.61
N ASN A 16 -4.46 -13.73 6.42
CA ASN A 16 -5.66 -14.10 7.16
C ASN A 16 -5.97 -13.09 8.27
N LYS A 17 -4.97 -12.66 9.04
CA LYS A 17 -5.14 -11.60 10.06
C LYS A 17 -5.65 -10.28 9.48
N LEU A 18 -5.13 -9.87 8.31
CA LEU A 18 -5.64 -8.70 7.57
C LEU A 18 -7.10 -8.87 7.14
N ARG A 19 -7.48 -10.05 6.63
CA ARG A 19 -8.85 -10.34 6.20
C ARG A 19 -9.84 -10.39 7.35
N ASN A 20 -9.41 -10.88 8.50
CA ASN A 20 -10.20 -10.95 9.72
C ASN A 20 -10.28 -9.60 10.45
N GLY A 21 -9.48 -8.61 10.06
CA GLY A 21 -9.40 -7.30 10.73
C GLY A 21 -8.60 -7.31 12.03
N GLU A 22 -7.81 -8.36 12.28
CA GLU A 22 -6.91 -8.46 13.44
C GLU A 22 -5.72 -7.52 13.31
N ILE A 23 -5.30 -7.23 12.06
CA ILE A 23 -4.27 -6.23 11.74
C ILE A 23 -4.91 -5.11 10.93
N ASP A 24 -4.80 -3.88 11.43
CA ASP A 24 -5.18 -2.66 10.70
C ASP A 24 -3.93 -2.00 10.10
N ALA A 25 -3.47 -2.56 8.98
CA ALA A 25 -2.34 -2.03 8.23
C ALA A 25 -2.46 -2.38 6.74
N ALA A 26 -1.98 -1.51 5.86
CA ALA A 26 -1.83 -1.84 4.46
C ALA A 26 -0.49 -2.56 4.26
N MET A 27 -0.54 -3.84 3.89
CA MET A 27 0.64 -4.62 3.51
C MET A 27 0.70 -4.74 2.00
N ILE A 28 1.66 -4.03 1.40
CA ILE A 28 1.80 -3.84 -0.04
C ILE A 28 3.05 -4.59 -0.50
N ARG A 29 2.98 -5.22 -1.67
CA ARG A 29 4.14 -5.81 -2.33
C ARG A 29 5.11 -4.73 -2.77
N ALA A 30 6.29 -4.71 -2.17
CA ALA A 30 7.27 -3.64 -2.45
C ALA A 30 7.78 -3.69 -3.90
N GLU A 31 7.75 -4.86 -4.57
CA GLU A 31 8.20 -4.99 -5.95
C GLU A 31 7.28 -4.25 -6.96
N LEU A 32 6.05 -3.92 -6.55
CA LEU A 32 5.06 -3.20 -7.35
C LEU A 32 5.01 -1.69 -7.07
N VAL A 33 5.83 -1.20 -6.13
CA VAL A 33 5.88 0.21 -5.77
C VAL A 33 7.05 0.87 -6.50
N MET A 34 6.72 1.80 -7.39
CA MET A 34 7.74 2.51 -8.19
C MET A 34 8.52 3.51 -7.33
N GLU A 35 7.78 4.31 -6.56
CA GLU A 35 8.33 5.38 -5.72
C GLU A 35 7.46 5.58 -4.47
N PRO A 36 8.04 6.06 -3.35
CA PRO A 36 7.28 6.37 -2.14
C PRO A 36 6.14 7.36 -2.37
N PHE A 37 6.32 8.32 -3.27
CA PHE A 37 5.33 9.34 -3.58
C PHE A 37 4.00 8.76 -4.08
N ILE A 38 4.05 7.66 -4.85
CA ILE A 38 2.85 6.98 -5.35
C ILE A 38 2.03 6.42 -4.18
N VAL A 39 2.69 5.88 -3.16
CA VAL A 39 2.03 5.35 -1.96
C VAL A 39 1.40 6.48 -1.16
N LEU A 40 2.10 7.60 -1.00
CA LEU A 40 1.56 8.79 -0.33
C LEU A 40 0.34 9.34 -1.07
N ALA A 41 0.37 9.40 -2.40
CA ALA A 41 -0.77 9.84 -3.20
C ALA A 41 -1.98 8.90 -3.05
N ALA A 42 -1.75 7.58 -3.05
CA ALA A 42 -2.79 6.59 -2.81
C ALA A 42 -3.36 6.67 -1.38
N ALA A 43 -2.50 6.88 -0.37
CA ALA A 43 -2.91 7.07 1.02
C ALA A 43 -3.75 8.35 1.18
N ASN A 44 -3.33 9.45 0.57
CA ASN A 44 -4.10 10.71 0.58
C ASN A 44 -5.47 10.53 -0.07
N ARG A 45 -5.54 9.82 -1.21
CA ARG A 45 -6.82 9.46 -1.84
C ARG A 45 -7.70 8.64 -0.88
N ALA A 46 -7.15 7.63 -0.22
CA ALA A 46 -7.89 6.81 0.73
C ALA A 46 -8.45 7.65 1.89
N VAL A 47 -7.64 8.53 2.49
CA VAL A 47 -8.06 9.45 3.57
C VAL A 47 -9.17 10.38 3.09
N HIS A 48 -9.02 10.94 1.89
CA HIS A 48 -10.04 11.81 1.28
C HIS A 48 -11.36 11.05 1.07
N GLN A 49 -11.33 9.81 0.57
CA GLN A 49 -12.55 9.02 0.43
C GLN A 49 -13.19 8.72 1.78
N ALA A 50 -12.39 8.42 2.82
CA ALA A 50 -12.90 8.23 4.18
C ALA A 50 -13.58 9.48 4.73
N ALA A 51 -12.94 10.65 4.60
CA ALA A 51 -13.49 11.92 5.07
C ALA A 51 -14.85 12.27 4.43
N HIS A 52 -15.10 11.79 3.21
CA HIS A 52 -16.34 12.02 2.47
C HIS A 52 -17.33 10.83 2.51
N ASN A 53 -17.08 9.80 3.34
CA ASN A 53 -17.91 8.58 3.42
C ASN A 53 -18.07 7.86 2.06
N ARG A 54 -16.98 7.82 1.28
CA ARG A 54 -16.92 7.24 -0.08
C ARG A 54 -15.89 6.10 -0.20
N LEU A 55 -15.56 5.47 0.92
CA LEU A 55 -14.70 4.28 0.90
C LEU A 55 -15.35 3.17 0.07
N SER A 56 -14.60 2.61 -0.87
CA SER A 56 -15.04 1.43 -1.62
C SER A 56 -14.76 0.16 -0.82
N CYS A 57 -13.67 0.16 -0.06
CA CYS A 57 -13.23 -0.94 0.79
C CYS A 57 -13.74 -0.80 2.23
N ARG A 58 -13.63 -1.90 2.98
CA ARG A 58 -14.08 -1.97 4.39
C ARG A 58 -13.16 -1.25 5.38
N SER A 59 -11.93 -0.91 4.98
CA SER A 59 -10.96 -0.20 5.82
C SER A 59 -10.13 0.78 5.00
N LEU A 60 -9.58 1.77 5.69
CA LEU A 60 -8.68 2.77 5.10
C LEU A 60 -7.39 2.13 4.55
N ALA A 61 -6.87 1.12 5.26
CA ALA A 61 -5.74 0.31 4.81
C ALA A 61 -6.02 -0.42 3.49
N ALA A 62 -7.19 -1.06 3.37
CA ALA A 62 -7.59 -1.74 2.13
C ALA A 62 -7.82 -0.73 1.00
N GLU A 63 -8.38 0.44 1.31
CA GLU A 63 -8.60 1.51 0.32
C GLU A 63 -7.29 2.07 -0.24
N LEU A 64 -6.23 2.14 0.58
CA LEU A 64 -4.88 2.50 0.11
C LEU A 64 -4.41 1.49 -0.93
N VAL A 65 -4.45 0.18 -0.62
CA VAL A 65 -4.03 -0.88 -1.54
C VAL A 65 -4.87 -0.86 -2.82
N TYR A 66 -6.18 -0.64 -2.71
CA TYR A 66 -7.07 -0.47 -3.86
C TYR A 66 -6.69 0.75 -4.70
N SER A 67 -6.35 1.87 -4.07
CA SER A 67 -5.97 3.11 -4.75
C SER A 67 -4.67 3.02 -5.53
N LEU A 68 -3.79 2.06 -5.21
CA LEU A 68 -2.57 1.77 -5.98
C LEU A 68 -2.86 1.02 -7.29
N SER A 69 -3.96 0.28 -7.34
CA SER A 69 -4.31 -0.57 -8.47
C SER A 69 -4.92 0.24 -9.61
N PRO A 70 -4.58 -0.06 -10.87
CA PRO A 70 -5.31 0.46 -12.02
C PRO A 70 -6.67 -0.22 -12.21
N SER A 71 -6.91 -1.38 -11.57
CA SER A 71 -8.16 -2.12 -11.68
C SER A 71 -9.27 -1.51 -10.83
N ARG A 72 -10.51 -1.56 -11.34
CA ARG A 72 -11.70 -1.21 -10.56
C ARG A 72 -12.20 -2.36 -9.68
N ASN A 73 -11.70 -3.58 -9.88
CA ASN A 73 -12.06 -4.74 -9.06
C ASN A 73 -11.26 -4.70 -7.74
N ILE A 74 -11.98 -4.55 -6.62
CA ILE A 74 -11.40 -4.50 -5.28
C ILE A 74 -10.63 -5.78 -4.97
N SER A 75 -11.23 -6.95 -5.22
CA SER A 75 -10.62 -8.24 -4.92
C SER A 75 -9.31 -8.44 -5.69
N ASP A 76 -9.32 -8.18 -7.00
CA ASP A 76 -8.12 -8.33 -7.84
C ASP A 76 -7.03 -7.35 -7.41
N SER A 77 -7.41 -6.13 -7.01
CA SER A 77 -6.49 -5.11 -6.53
C SER A 77 -5.79 -5.55 -5.23
N LEU A 78 -6.57 -6.05 -4.26
CA LEU A 78 -6.03 -6.53 -2.99
C LEU A 78 -5.15 -7.78 -3.16
N VAL A 79 -5.53 -8.69 -4.06
CA VAL A 79 -4.72 -9.89 -4.36
C VAL A 79 -3.43 -9.54 -5.08
N THR A 80 -3.48 -8.55 -5.99
CA THR A 80 -2.33 -8.22 -6.84
C THR A 80 -1.32 -7.34 -6.13
N PHE A 81 -1.79 -6.27 -5.48
CA PHE A 81 -0.94 -5.26 -4.82
C PHE A 81 -0.72 -5.52 -3.34
N GLY A 82 -1.65 -6.21 -2.68
CA GLY A 82 -1.49 -6.63 -1.29
C GLY A 82 -0.53 -7.80 -1.13
N ILE A 83 -0.23 -8.17 0.11
CA ILE A 83 0.65 -9.31 0.42
C ILE A 83 0.15 -10.61 -0.24
N ALA A 84 1.03 -11.19 -1.07
CA ALA A 84 0.88 -12.48 -1.71
C ALA A 84 1.88 -13.50 -1.16
N ASP A 85 1.63 -14.78 -1.36
CA ASP A 85 2.54 -15.87 -0.94
C ASP A 85 3.88 -15.82 -1.71
N THR A 86 3.92 -15.09 -2.82
CA THR A 86 5.13 -14.83 -3.63
C THR A 86 5.87 -13.55 -3.22
N SER A 87 5.36 -12.78 -2.26
CA SER A 87 5.97 -11.52 -1.84
C SER A 87 7.29 -11.80 -1.12
N LYS A 88 8.36 -11.20 -1.63
CA LYS A 88 9.67 -11.26 -1.00
C LYS A 88 9.89 -10.06 -0.10
N ASN A 89 9.31 -8.91 -0.44
CA ASN A 89 9.45 -7.68 0.32
C ASN A 89 8.09 -7.04 0.51
N ILE A 90 7.83 -6.54 1.73
CA ILE A 90 6.57 -5.88 2.05
C ILE A 90 6.81 -4.43 2.51
N LEU A 91 6.01 -3.54 1.95
CA LEU A 91 5.82 -2.20 2.45
C LEU A 91 4.59 -2.20 3.36
N VAL A 92 4.78 -1.79 4.62
CA VAL A 92 3.71 -1.68 5.61
C VAL A 92 3.39 -0.22 5.81
N CYS A 93 2.13 0.15 5.63
CA CYS A 93 1.62 1.49 5.91
C CYS A 93 0.55 1.40 7.00
N ILE A 94 0.63 2.26 8.01
CA ILE A 94 -0.32 2.33 9.12
C ILE A 94 -0.85 3.75 9.19
N PHE A 95 -2.16 3.89 9.35
CA PHE A 95 -2.80 5.18 9.57
C PHE A 95 -2.90 5.49 11.06
N ASP A 96 -2.75 6.77 11.40
CA ASP A 96 -2.90 7.29 12.76
C ASP A 96 -2.05 6.52 13.80
N ASP A 97 -0.72 6.49 13.58
CA ASP A 97 0.25 5.88 14.49
C ASP A 97 1.29 6.89 14.98
N LYS A 98 0.81 7.96 15.64
CA LYS A 98 1.62 9.11 16.06
C LYS A 98 2.85 8.72 16.89
N ASP A 99 2.68 7.77 17.81
CA ASP A 99 3.74 7.32 18.74
C ASP A 99 4.52 6.09 18.24
N GLY A 100 4.21 5.61 17.01
CA GLY A 100 4.79 4.40 16.44
C GLY A 100 4.42 3.11 17.17
N SER A 101 3.40 3.14 18.03
CA SER A 101 3.02 2.03 18.90
C SER A 101 2.39 0.88 18.12
N LYS A 102 1.57 1.18 17.11
CA LYS A 102 0.94 0.19 16.22
C LYS A 102 2.02 -0.48 15.36
N MET A 103 2.95 0.30 14.82
CA MET A 103 4.09 -0.22 14.05
C MET A 103 4.98 -1.12 14.91
N LYS A 104 5.30 -0.74 16.15
CA LYS A 104 6.10 -1.57 17.06
C LYS A 104 5.42 -2.89 17.41
N LYS A 105 4.10 -2.89 17.62
CA LYS A 105 3.32 -4.12 17.86
C LYS A 105 3.35 -5.02 16.63
N LEU A 106 3.03 -4.46 15.47
CA LEU A 106 3.00 -5.19 14.20
C LEU A 106 4.38 -5.74 13.82
N ALA A 107 5.46 -4.99 14.08
CA ALA A 107 6.82 -5.43 13.80
C ALA A 107 7.21 -6.70 14.60
N LYS A 108 6.63 -6.91 15.79
CA LYS A 108 6.84 -8.15 16.56
C LYS A 108 6.15 -9.36 15.96
N GLU A 109 5.07 -9.12 15.21
CA GLU A 109 4.38 -10.16 14.46
C GLU A 109 5.04 -10.44 13.12
N ILE A 110 5.92 -9.55 12.63
CA ILE A 110 6.58 -9.70 11.33
C ILE A 110 7.96 -10.32 11.46
N ASP A 111 8.09 -11.55 10.94
CA ASP A 111 9.39 -12.23 10.80
C ASP A 111 10.20 -11.62 9.66
N GLY A 112 10.77 -10.43 9.90
CA GLY A 112 11.59 -9.71 8.94
C GLY A 112 12.38 -8.53 9.51
N ARG A 113 13.36 -8.07 8.74
CA ARG A 113 14.30 -6.99 9.07
C ARG A 113 13.79 -5.64 8.56
N PRO A 114 13.69 -4.61 9.40
CA PRO A 114 13.35 -3.27 8.94
C PRO A 114 14.42 -2.69 8.01
N GLU A 115 13.96 -2.02 6.96
CA GLU A 115 14.78 -1.30 5.99
C GLU A 115 14.23 0.09 5.71
N ALA A 116 15.16 0.94 5.28
CA ALA A 116 14.93 2.33 4.92
C ALA A 116 14.07 2.42 3.64
N LEU A 117 13.15 3.40 3.58
CA LEU A 117 12.18 3.53 2.50
C LEU A 117 12.85 3.91 1.17
N GLU A 118 14.01 4.55 1.23
CA GLU A 118 14.82 4.98 0.09
C GLU A 118 15.28 3.79 -0.77
N LYS A 119 15.37 2.58 -0.18
CA LYS A 119 15.73 1.36 -0.89
C LYS A 119 14.61 0.78 -1.76
N ILE A 120 13.41 1.34 -1.72
CA ILE A 120 12.25 0.80 -2.45
C ILE A 120 12.48 0.77 -3.97
N THR A 121 13.18 1.78 -4.50
CA THR A 121 13.52 1.87 -5.92
C THR A 121 14.45 0.74 -6.38
N GLY A 122 15.28 0.22 -5.47
CA GLY A 122 16.14 -0.94 -5.72
C GLY A 122 15.42 -2.29 -5.62
N ILE A 123 14.21 -2.33 -5.07
CA ILE A 123 13.37 -3.55 -4.92
C ILE A 123 12.34 -3.66 -6.05
N MET A 124 11.95 -2.51 -6.62
CA MET A 124 11.01 -2.40 -7.73
C MET A 124 11.35 -3.36 -8.89
N ASP A 125 10.36 -4.08 -9.39
CA ASP A 125 10.47 -4.89 -10.60
C ASP A 125 9.63 -4.28 -11.73
N LEU A 126 10.30 -3.55 -12.62
CA LEU A 126 9.66 -2.91 -13.77
C LEU A 126 8.94 -3.91 -14.70
N ARG A 127 9.48 -5.12 -14.87
CA ARG A 127 8.87 -6.14 -15.73
C ARG A 127 7.57 -6.64 -15.12
N LEU A 128 7.57 -6.85 -13.80
CA LEU A 128 6.39 -7.24 -13.05
C LEU A 128 5.33 -6.13 -13.08
N ILE A 129 5.71 -4.87 -12.86
CA ILE A 129 4.80 -3.72 -12.92
C ILE A 129 4.14 -3.61 -14.29
N GLN A 130 4.92 -3.69 -15.36
CA GLN A 130 4.41 -3.64 -16.73
C GLN A 130 3.44 -4.80 -16.99
N LYS A 131 3.81 -6.02 -16.60
CA LYS A 131 2.97 -7.20 -16.75
C LYS A 131 1.65 -7.05 -16.00
N VAL A 132 1.70 -6.69 -14.71
CA VAL A 132 0.51 -6.46 -13.89
C VAL A 132 -0.38 -5.38 -14.50
N ARG A 133 0.18 -4.25 -14.93
CA ARG A 133 -0.59 -3.17 -15.55
C ARG A 133 -1.21 -3.59 -16.90
N SER A 134 -0.50 -4.36 -17.72
CA SER A 134 -1.06 -4.89 -18.98
C SER A 134 -2.19 -5.89 -18.77
N LEU A 135 -2.12 -6.72 -17.71
CA LEU A 135 -3.14 -7.73 -17.42
C LEU A 135 -4.42 -7.12 -16.82
N LEU A 136 -4.27 -6.07 -16.01
CA LEU A 136 -5.39 -5.40 -15.35
C LEU A 136 -6.14 -4.40 -16.24
N SER A 137 -5.60 -4.09 -17.43
CA SER A 137 -6.17 -3.09 -18.34
C SER A 137 -5.98 -3.51 -19.81
N PRO A 138 -6.66 -4.59 -20.28
CA PRO A 138 -6.72 -4.91 -21.70
C PRO A 138 -7.67 -3.93 -22.40
N GLY A 139 -7.16 -2.75 -22.81
CA GLY A 139 -7.90 -1.83 -23.69
C GLY A 139 -8.01 -0.37 -23.28
N GLU A 140 -7.51 0.05 -22.12
CA GLU A 140 -7.50 1.47 -21.73
C GLU A 140 -6.11 1.87 -21.23
N SER A 141 -5.35 2.55 -22.11
CA SER A 141 -4.17 3.32 -21.78
C SER A 141 -4.54 4.63 -21.09
N HIS A 142 -5.46 4.58 -20.13
CA HIS A 142 -5.56 5.63 -19.14
C HIS A 142 -4.66 5.19 -17.98
N GLY A 143 -3.48 5.80 -17.95
CA GLY A 143 -2.58 5.70 -16.81
C GLY A 143 -3.36 5.90 -15.51
N CYS A 144 -2.78 5.44 -14.40
CA CYS A 144 -3.25 5.85 -13.08
C CYS A 144 -3.45 7.37 -13.15
N ALA A 145 -4.70 7.82 -13.26
CA ALA A 145 -5.03 9.22 -13.18
C ALA A 145 -4.95 9.53 -11.70
N ILE A 146 -3.72 9.54 -11.19
CA ILE A 146 -3.34 10.51 -10.19
C ILE A 146 -3.57 11.83 -10.91
N ASN A 147 -4.81 12.31 -10.83
CA ASN A 147 -5.20 13.55 -11.46
C ASN A 147 -4.24 14.58 -10.86
N PHE A 148 -3.37 15.19 -11.66
CA PHE A 148 -2.36 16.14 -11.16
C PHE A 148 -3.03 17.33 -10.41
N ASN A 149 -4.34 17.53 -10.55
CA ASN A 149 -5.11 18.43 -9.70
C ASN A 149 -5.21 18.00 -8.23
N SER A 150 -5.11 16.70 -7.90
CA SER A 150 -4.96 16.22 -6.52
C SER A 150 -3.54 16.39 -5.96
N LEU A 151 -2.54 16.62 -6.81
CA LEU A 151 -1.18 16.96 -6.36
C LEU A 151 -1.15 18.32 -5.64
N PHE A 152 -2.01 19.25 -6.07
CA PHE A 152 -2.18 20.55 -5.42
C PHE A 152 -2.76 20.42 -4.00
N VAL A 153 -3.64 19.43 -3.76
CA VAL A 153 -4.19 19.16 -2.42
C VAL A 153 -3.17 18.45 -1.53
N ALA A 154 -2.34 17.55 -2.07
CA ALA A 154 -1.26 16.92 -1.32
C ALA A 154 -0.16 17.91 -0.90
N LEU A 155 0.17 18.90 -1.74
CA LEU A 155 1.04 20.02 -1.35
C LEU A 155 0.38 20.94 -0.30
N PHE A 156 -0.94 21.14 -0.34
CA PHE A 156 -1.63 21.93 0.69
C PHE A 156 -1.66 21.23 2.06
N CYS A 157 -1.86 19.92 2.10
CA CYS A 157 -1.85 19.16 3.35
C CYS A 157 -0.47 19.05 4.01
N PHE A 158 0.63 19.22 3.26
CA PHE A 158 1.98 19.23 3.85
C PHE A 158 2.24 20.50 4.69
N SER A 159 1.52 21.60 4.45
CA SER A 159 1.66 22.83 5.26
C SER A 159 0.92 22.77 6.60
N THR A 160 -0.13 21.95 6.72
CA THR A 160 -0.98 21.95 7.92
C THR A 160 -0.63 20.87 8.94
N ILE A 161 0.14 19.84 8.56
CA ILE A 161 0.50 18.72 9.47
C ILE A 161 1.85 18.95 10.18
N MET A 162 2.57 20.04 9.87
CA MET A 162 3.83 20.40 10.56
C MET A 162 3.69 21.55 11.56
N THR A 163 2.48 21.77 12.07
CA THR A 163 2.28 22.56 13.30
C THR A 163 1.57 21.66 14.31
N PHE A 164 2.21 21.48 15.47
CA PHE A 164 1.91 20.59 16.61
C PHE A 164 2.63 19.25 16.64
#